data_AF-A0A7S3CF77-F1
#
_entry.id   AF-A0A7S3CF77-F1
#
_cell.length_a   1.000
_cell.length_b   1.000
_cell.length_c   1.000
_cell.angle_alpha   90.00
_cell.angle_beta   90.00
_cell.angle_gamma   90.00
#
_symmetry.space_group_name_H-M   'P 1'
#
loop_
_entity.id
_entity.type
_entity.pdbx_description
1 polymer ?
#
loop_
_entity_poly.entity_id
_entity_poly.type
_entity_poly.pdbx_seq_one_letter_code
_entity_poly.pdbx_strand_id
1 'polypeptide(L)'
;ERGARLGSWDGKAMEPAMEEEEKTSPGRKVAIIDLDCEYTRQAVLGGFRRDKDRRWRTLVKPTTGDSTIKKGSHDYDDDLDDEVGACLYWGEYERVDWEAVGMGRIAANCYCIRKGLIRK
;
A
#
# COMPACT_ATOMS: atom_id res chain seq x y z
N GLU A 1 55.67 31.04 -31.62
CA GLU A 1 55.13 29.84 -30.94
C GLU A 1 53.77 30.16 -30.32
N ARG A 2 52.71 29.49 -30.81
CA ARG A 2 51.49 29.04 -30.10
C ARG A 2 50.38 28.87 -31.14
N GLY A 3 50.29 27.64 -31.67
CA GLY A 3 49.18 27.21 -32.51
C GLY A 3 47.95 26.96 -31.65
N ALA A 4 46.83 27.57 -32.03
CA ALA A 4 45.52 27.24 -31.50
C ALA A 4 45.08 25.89 -32.08
N ARG A 5 45.03 24.85 -31.25
CA ARG A 5 44.41 23.56 -31.60
C ARG A 5 42.91 23.70 -31.41
N LEU A 6 42.17 23.78 -32.52
CA LEU A 6 40.73 23.54 -32.54
C LEU A 6 40.50 22.07 -32.19
N GLY A 7 39.98 21.81 -30.98
CA GLY A 7 39.55 20.49 -30.57
C GLY A 7 38.31 20.08 -31.37
N SER A 8 38.46 19.03 -32.16
CA SER A 8 37.35 18.32 -32.80
C SER A 8 36.40 17.77 -31.74
N TRP A 9 35.16 18.24 -31.73
CA TRP A 9 34.06 17.63 -30.99
C TRP A 9 33.53 16.46 -31.83
N ASP A 10 33.95 15.24 -31.52
CA ASP A 10 33.33 14.03 -32.06
C ASP A 10 31.96 13.86 -31.41
N GLY A 11 30.91 14.26 -32.14
CA GLY A 11 29.51 14.17 -31.76
C GLY A 11 29.02 12.72 -31.65
N LYS A 12 29.51 11.97 -30.66
CA LYS A 12 28.82 10.78 -30.18
C LYS A 12 27.68 11.25 -29.27
N ALA A 13 26.48 11.25 -29.84
CA ALA A 13 25.24 11.28 -29.08
C ALA A 13 25.35 10.23 -27.96
N MET A 14 25.29 10.70 -26.72
CA MET A 14 25.23 9.86 -25.54
C MET A 14 23.87 9.20 -25.56
N GLU A 15 23.80 7.95 -26.01
CA GLU A 15 22.58 7.18 -25.90
C GLU A 15 22.21 7.10 -24.41
N PRO A 16 20.97 7.46 -24.03
CA PRO A 16 20.56 7.34 -22.65
C PRO A 16 20.68 5.86 -22.28
N ALA A 17 21.47 5.58 -21.23
CA ALA A 17 21.52 4.29 -20.61
C ALA A 17 20.07 3.87 -20.32
N MET A 18 19.57 2.86 -21.04
CA MET A 18 18.35 2.16 -20.66
C MET A 18 18.65 1.57 -19.29
N GLU A 19 18.20 2.25 -18.25
CA GLU A 19 18.00 1.65 -16.95
C GLU A 19 17.10 0.44 -17.22
N GLU A 20 17.69 -0.76 -17.14
CA GLU A 20 16.91 -1.99 -17.07
C GLU A 20 15.94 -1.76 -15.90
N GLU A 21 14.65 -1.58 -16.23
CA GLU A 21 13.59 -1.65 -15.24
C GLU A 21 13.77 -2.97 -14.52
N GLU A 22 14.36 -2.90 -13.33
CA GLU A 22 14.38 -3.97 -12.37
C GLU A 22 12.93 -4.37 -12.22
N LYS A 23 12.56 -5.51 -12.83
CA LYS A 23 11.26 -6.13 -12.68
C LYS A 23 11.18 -6.58 -11.23
N THR A 24 10.88 -5.63 -10.36
CA THR A 24 10.50 -5.87 -8.97
C THR A 24 9.36 -6.87 -9.05
N SER A 25 9.65 -8.10 -8.63
CA SER A 25 8.63 -9.12 -8.52
C SER A 25 7.52 -8.52 -7.67
N PRO A 26 6.26 -8.46 -8.14
CA PRO A 26 5.24 -7.71 -7.45
C PRO A 26 5.07 -8.33 -6.07
N GLY A 27 5.49 -7.59 -5.05
CA GLY A 27 5.42 -8.04 -3.66
C GLY A 27 4.00 -8.45 -3.31
N ARG A 28 3.87 -9.32 -2.32
CA ARG A 28 2.59 -9.95 -1.99
C ARG A 28 1.58 -8.89 -1.56
N LYS A 29 0.37 -8.93 -2.11
CA LYS A 29 -0.71 -8.00 -1.75
C LYS A 29 -1.52 -8.57 -0.59
N VAL A 30 -1.66 -7.81 0.49
CA VAL A 30 -2.39 -8.20 1.69
C VAL A 30 -3.57 -7.27 1.89
N ALA A 31 -4.76 -7.84 2.14
CA ALA A 31 -5.96 -7.11 2.51
C ALA A 31 -6.41 -7.53 3.90
N ILE A 32 -6.41 -6.59 4.84
CA ILE A 32 -6.88 -6.81 6.20
C ILE A 32 -8.34 -6.38 6.30
N ILE A 33 -9.22 -7.29 6.72
CA ILE A 33 -10.66 -7.08 6.82
C ILE A 33 -11.04 -7.02 8.30
N ASP A 34 -11.40 -5.83 8.78
CA ASP A 34 -11.73 -5.51 10.17
C ASP A 34 -13.06 -4.77 10.24
N LEU A 35 -14.11 -5.43 9.76
CA LEU A 35 -15.48 -4.95 9.73
C LEU A 35 -16.31 -5.74 10.73
N ASP A 36 -17.04 -5.07 11.62
CA ASP A 36 -17.85 -5.77 12.62
C ASP A 36 -19.15 -6.33 12.03
N CYS A 37 -19.72 -5.65 11.04
CA CYS A 37 -20.93 -6.08 10.38
C CYS A 37 -20.68 -7.31 9.48
N GLU A 38 -21.32 -8.44 9.80
CA GLU A 38 -21.18 -9.68 9.05
C GLU A 38 -21.55 -9.52 7.57
N TYR A 39 -22.65 -8.80 7.28
CA TYR A 39 -23.11 -8.57 5.92
C TYR A 39 -22.04 -7.87 5.06
N THR A 40 -21.49 -6.75 5.53
CA THR A 40 -20.47 -6.01 4.77
C THR A 40 -19.17 -6.80 4.69
N ARG A 41 -18.78 -7.49 5.78
CA ARG A 41 -17.60 -8.37 5.80
C ARG A 41 -17.67 -9.44 4.71
N GLN A 42 -18.79 -10.15 4.58
CA GLN A 42 -18.97 -11.19 3.57
C GLN A 42 -18.91 -10.60 2.15
N ALA A 43 -19.54 -9.44 1.92
CA ALA A 43 -19.51 -8.77 0.62
C ALA A 43 -18.08 -8.38 0.20
N VAL A 44 -17.31 -7.80 1.14
CA VAL A 44 -15.93 -7.36 0.90
C VAL A 44 -15.01 -8.56 0.67
N LEU A 45 -15.12 -9.62 1.49
CA LEU A 45 -14.38 -10.87 1.28
C LEU A 45 -14.70 -11.50 -0.08
N GLY A 46 -15.98 -11.50 -0.47
CA GLY A 46 -16.41 -11.96 -1.78
C GLY A 46 -15.83 -11.11 -2.92
N GLY A 47 -15.58 -9.83 -2.71
CA GLY A 47 -14.85 -8.97 -3.64
C GLY A 47 -13.42 -9.43 -3.85
N PHE A 48 -12.63 -9.55 -2.78
CA PHE A 48 -11.23 -9.97 -2.86
C PHE A 48 -11.05 -11.39 -3.40
N ARG A 49 -11.95 -12.32 -3.08
CA ARG A 49 -11.89 -13.71 -3.61
C ARG A 49 -12.16 -13.79 -5.11
N ARG A 50 -12.95 -12.86 -5.66
CA ARG A 50 -13.25 -12.81 -7.10
C ARG A 50 -12.12 -12.19 -7.91
N ASP A 51 -11.35 -11.29 -7.31
CA ASP A 51 -10.18 -10.64 -7.92
C ASP A 51 -8.96 -11.59 -7.94
N LYS A 52 -8.99 -12.55 -8.85
CA LYS A 52 -7.93 -13.57 -9.01
C LYS A 52 -6.64 -12.99 -9.60
N ASP A 53 -6.73 -11.91 -10.36
CA ASP A 53 -5.59 -11.30 -11.06
C ASP A 53 -4.61 -10.65 -10.09
N ARG A 54 -5.11 -10.10 -8.98
CA ARG A 54 -4.29 -9.38 -8.00
C ARG A 54 -3.74 -10.25 -6.87
N ARG A 55 -4.13 -11.53 -6.79
CA ARG A 55 -3.61 -12.54 -5.83
C ARG A 55 -3.57 -12.03 -4.38
N TRP A 56 -4.66 -11.43 -3.92
CA TRP A 56 -4.77 -10.92 -2.55
C TRP A 56 -4.71 -12.05 -1.50
N ARG A 57 -3.86 -11.90 -0.48
CA ARG A 57 -4.00 -12.62 0.79
C ARG A 57 -4.94 -11.82 1.68
N THR A 58 -6.10 -12.38 2.01
CA THR A 58 -7.04 -11.74 2.94
C THR A 58 -6.79 -12.20 4.37
N LEU A 59 -6.57 -11.27 5.30
CA LEU A 59 -6.52 -11.50 6.74
C LEU A 59 -7.81 -10.97 7.36
N VAL A 60 -8.54 -11.79 8.11
CA VAL A 60 -9.82 -11.37 8.73
C VAL A 60 -9.60 -11.21 10.22
N LYS A 61 -9.81 -10.00 10.73
CA LYS A 61 -9.77 -9.76 12.17
C LYS A 61 -11.03 -10.30 12.84
N PRO A 62 -10.91 -10.93 14.03
CA PRO A 62 -12.07 -11.36 14.79
C PRO A 62 -12.92 -10.16 15.18
N THR A 63 -14.24 -10.31 15.13
CA THR A 63 -15.21 -9.28 15.51
C THR A 63 -14.94 -8.86 16.95
N THR A 64 -14.78 -7.56 17.22
CA THR A 64 -14.43 -7.05 18.54
C THR A 64 -15.58 -7.24 19.52
N GLY A 65 -15.63 -8.41 20.15
CA GLY A 65 -16.33 -8.63 21.41
C GLY A 65 -15.38 -8.70 22.61
N ASP A 66 -14.06 -8.85 22.40
CA ASP A 66 -13.15 -9.24 23.49
C ASP A 66 -11.67 -8.83 23.34
N SER A 67 -11.34 -7.84 22.50
CA SER A 67 -9.96 -7.37 22.41
C SER A 67 -9.89 -5.86 22.65
N THR A 68 -9.37 -5.52 23.82
CA THR A 68 -8.69 -4.26 24.11
C THR A 68 -7.48 -4.14 23.18
N ILE A 69 -7.72 -3.84 21.89
CA ILE A 69 -6.67 -3.42 20.97
C ILE A 69 -6.09 -2.15 21.58
N LYS A 70 -4.87 -2.26 22.11
CA LYS A 70 -4.15 -1.11 22.64
C LYS A 70 -3.97 -0.16 21.48
N LYS A 71 -4.46 1.06 21.63
CA LYS A 71 -4.19 2.16 20.68
C LYS A 71 -2.67 2.24 20.52
N GLY A 72 -2.15 1.90 19.34
CA GLY A 72 -0.71 1.86 19.06
C GLY A 72 -0.04 0.49 19.15
N SER A 73 -0.77 -0.62 19.33
CA SER A 73 -0.21 -1.94 18.99
C SER A 73 -0.17 -2.06 17.48
N HIS A 74 1.03 -1.99 16.92
CA HIS A 74 1.35 -2.36 15.54
C HIS A 74 1.16 -3.88 15.34
N ASP A 75 -0.03 -4.42 15.65
CA ASP A 75 -0.34 -5.85 15.52
C ASP A 75 -0.31 -6.30 14.06
N TYR A 76 -0.13 -5.38 13.11
CA TYR A 76 0.06 -5.66 11.70
C TYR A 76 1.54 -5.85 11.33
N ASP A 77 2.48 -5.29 12.09
CA ASP A 77 3.90 -5.34 11.71
C ASP A 77 4.49 -6.75 11.86
N ASP A 78 3.98 -7.57 12.78
CA ASP A 78 4.48 -8.95 12.99
C ASP A 78 3.96 -9.93 11.91
N ASP A 79 2.83 -9.62 11.28
CA ASP A 79 2.20 -10.44 10.21
C ASP A 79 2.54 -9.95 8.79
N LEU A 80 3.12 -8.75 8.67
CA LEU A 80 3.52 -8.14 7.40
C LEU A 80 5.03 -8.33 7.21
N ASP A 81 5.41 -9.49 6.67
CA ASP A 81 6.80 -9.75 6.26
C ASP A 81 7.34 -8.63 5.34
N ASP A 82 8.65 -8.43 5.32
CA ASP A 82 9.36 -7.46 4.44
C ASP A 82 9.08 -7.65 2.93
N GLU A 83 8.36 -8.72 2.55
CA GLU A 83 7.92 -9.04 1.18
C GLU A 83 6.53 -8.49 0.80
N VAL A 84 5.88 -7.71 1.67
CA VAL A 84 4.56 -7.11 1.37
C VAL A 84 4.72 -5.92 0.43
N GLY A 85 4.39 -6.13 -0.84
CA GLY A 85 4.41 -5.08 -1.86
C GLY A 85 3.24 -4.10 -1.77
N ALA A 86 2.13 -4.48 -1.13
CA ALA A 86 1.01 -3.59 -0.85
C ALA A 86 0.13 -4.11 0.30
N CYS A 87 -0.20 -3.23 1.26
CA CYS A 87 -1.13 -3.50 2.35
C CYS A 87 -2.37 -2.61 2.24
N LEU A 88 -3.56 -3.22 2.25
CA LEU A 88 -4.85 -2.54 2.25
C LEU A 88 -5.62 -2.89 3.52
N TYR A 89 -5.96 -1.89 4.32
CA TYR A 89 -6.82 -2.02 5.49
C TYR A 89 -8.26 -1.63 5.13
N TRP A 90 -9.18 -2.58 5.33
CA TRP A 90 -10.61 -2.42 5.08
C TRP A 90 -11.37 -2.67 6.38
N GLY A 91 -11.65 -1.59 7.11
CA GLY A 91 -12.31 -1.67 8.40
C GLY A 91 -13.07 -0.41 8.78
N GLU A 92 -13.43 -0.35 10.06
CA GLU A 92 -14.10 0.80 10.67
C GLU A 92 -13.16 2.00 10.81
N TYR A 93 -13.71 3.20 10.64
CA TYR A 93 -12.92 4.44 10.60
C TYR A 93 -12.11 4.68 11.87
N GLU A 94 -12.71 4.40 13.03
CA GLU A 94 -12.15 4.64 14.34
C GLU A 94 -10.94 3.74 14.64
N ARG A 95 -10.74 2.66 13.87
CA ARG A 95 -9.67 1.67 14.03
C ARG A 95 -8.52 1.84 13.02
N VAL A 96 -8.68 2.70 12.02
CA VAL A 96 -7.63 2.97 11.04
C VAL A 96 -6.41 3.61 11.73
N ASP A 97 -5.24 3.04 11.48
CA ASP A 97 -3.97 3.66 11.84
C ASP A 97 -3.61 4.75 10.81
N TRP A 98 -3.94 6.00 11.15
CA TRP A 98 -3.68 7.14 10.28
C TRP A 98 -2.21 7.50 10.16
N GLU A 99 -1.36 7.10 11.12
CA GLU A 99 0.08 7.33 11.05
C GLU A 99 0.69 6.40 10.00
N ALA A 100 0.35 5.11 10.03
CA ALA A 100 0.77 4.15 9.02
C ALA A 100 0.29 4.50 7.60
N VAL A 101 -0.93 5.05 7.48
CA VAL A 101 -1.44 5.59 6.21
C VAL A 101 -0.63 6.81 5.76
N GLY A 102 -0.33 7.73 6.67
CA GLY A 102 0.51 8.91 6.38
C GLY A 102 1.93 8.55 5.94
N MET A 103 2.48 7.46 6.48
CA MET A 103 3.79 6.90 6.09
C MET A 103 3.75 6.07 4.79
N GLY A 104 2.57 5.88 4.17
CA GLY A 104 2.41 5.10 2.95
C GLY A 104 2.56 3.58 3.14
N ARG A 105 2.58 3.08 4.39
CA ARG A 105 2.69 1.65 4.69
C ARG A 105 1.39 0.91 4.43
N ILE A 106 0.26 1.59 4.61
CA ILE A 106 -1.08 1.03 4.48
C ILE A 106 -1.95 1.96 3.64
N ALA A 107 -2.71 1.39 2.71
CA ALA A 107 -3.86 2.06 2.10
C ALA A 107 -5.11 1.76 2.92
N ALA A 108 -5.96 2.76 3.18
CA ALA A 108 -7.23 2.56 3.90
C ALA A 108 -8.44 2.70 2.96
N ASN A 109 -9.55 2.04 3.29
CA ASN A 109 -10.82 2.16 2.56
C ASN A 109 -11.52 3.52 2.71
N CYS A 110 -10.98 4.46 3.48
CA CYS A 110 -11.60 5.75 3.75
C CYS A 110 -10.58 6.88 3.94
N TYR A 111 -11.07 8.13 3.88
CA TYR A 111 -10.27 9.33 4.04
C TYR A 111 -10.32 9.89 5.47
N CYS A 112 -9.18 10.39 5.95
CA CYS A 112 -9.04 11.06 7.25
C CYS A 112 -9.85 12.37 7.30
N ILE A 113 -9.63 13.26 6.33
CA ILE A 113 -10.30 14.57 6.29
C ILE A 113 -11.54 14.48 5.40
N ARG A 114 -12.71 14.29 6.03
CA ARG A 114 -14.00 14.21 5.32
C ARG A 114 -15.16 14.96 5.96
N LYS A 115 -14.90 15.68 7.06
CA LYS A 115 -15.94 16.36 7.85
C LYS A 115 -16.81 17.30 7.02
N GLY A 116 -16.22 18.02 6.07
CA GLY A 116 -16.93 18.99 5.22
C GLY A 116 -17.93 18.39 4.24
N LEU A 117 -17.91 17.06 4.02
CA LEU A 117 -18.84 16.36 3.13
C LEU A 117 -19.88 15.55 3.90
N ILE A 118 -19.50 14.97 5.04
CA ILE A 118 -20.35 14.01 5.75
C ILE A 118 -21.21 14.63 6.87
N ARG A 119 -20.86 15.83 7.34
CA ARG A 119 -21.64 16.53 8.37
C ARG A 119 -22.50 17.60 7.72
N LYS A 120 -23.81 17.49 7.96
CA LYS A 120 -24.79 18.54 7.62
C LYS A 120 -24.67 19.73 8.56
#